data_AF-A0A1M6FPR1-F1
#
_entry.id   AF-A0A1M6FPR1-F1
#
_cell.length_a   1.000
_cell.length_b   1.000
_cell.length_c   1.000
_cell.angle_alpha   90.00
_cell.angle_beta   90.00
_cell.angle_gamma   90.00
#
_symmetry.space_group_name_H-M   'P 1'
#
loop_
_entity.id
_entity.type
_entity.pdbx_description
1 polymer ?
#
loop_
_entity_poly.entity_id
_entity_poly.type
_entity_poly.pdbx_seq_one_letter_code
_entity_poly.pdbx_strand_id
1 'polypeptide(L)'
;MKQKYILFIIFSLLVFKGKAQNNYSVAPIPFQPFIGSLTPLNALDDMYSNIIPLPFSFDFYGVTYNQMIVSTNGFINFTTTSAGGVSPWSFSQQIPNASFPVTNSILGCFEDLYNNSGTGSITYGVYGTAPYRKFVVYFNDQPHFSCNTIAISSFQMILSETANTIDVQLIERQPCLGWNSGRGVMGIVKDGANALAAPGRNTGSWTANNEAWRFYRAGYYPNYSFVRCDDDTDGYQVFNLSVAANDLVPANPSSVIFYSTLTDAQADTNSITNQTAYTNNSNPQIIYAKENGIIKTVTLSVFDCNVDADNDGVSSSTEDVNNDTNLANDDTDFDGIPNYLDNDDDGDLVLTNIEYVFGKNVSALLDTDNDGIPNYLDNDDDGDGSLTFLEDYNHDGNPVNDDTNFNNIPDYLDQAVTLGVSQVRIDDNAILMYPNPATSMLNILNKTTENVMLIEIYNSNGSRAKSINSTQSLTTIPVSDLQSGVYFVKVIMNNQVVNYKFIKD
;
A
#
# COMPACT_ATOMS: atom_id res chain seq x y z
N MET A 1 -15.34 49.58 52.15
CA MET A 1 -14.67 49.01 50.97
C MET A 1 -14.28 47.58 51.30
N LYS A 2 -15.02 46.58 50.78
CA LYS A 2 -14.76 45.15 51.03
C LYS A 2 -14.03 44.56 49.82
N GLN A 3 -12.89 43.94 50.08
CA GLN A 3 -11.93 43.42 49.11
C GLN A 3 -12.45 42.12 48.49
N LYS A 4 -12.49 42.05 47.16
CA LYS A 4 -12.85 40.84 46.39
C LYS A 4 -11.66 39.88 46.37
N TYR A 5 -11.87 38.64 46.79
CA TYR A 5 -10.93 37.55 46.52
C TYR A 5 -11.32 36.88 45.20
N ILE A 6 -10.38 36.87 44.26
CA ILE A 6 -10.50 36.13 42.98
C ILE A 6 -10.04 34.71 43.26
N LEU A 7 -10.94 33.75 43.08
CA LEU A 7 -10.68 32.32 43.18
C LEU A 7 -10.01 31.85 41.88
N PHE A 8 -8.72 31.54 41.92
CA PHE A 8 -8.03 30.86 40.82
C PHE A 8 -8.42 29.37 40.86
N ILE A 9 -9.25 28.94 39.91
CA ILE A 9 -9.49 27.52 39.64
C ILE A 9 -8.26 27.01 38.88
N ILE A 10 -7.41 26.27 39.58
CA ILE A 10 -6.31 25.51 38.97
C ILE A 10 -6.95 24.31 38.27
N PHE A 11 -7.07 24.39 36.94
CA PHE A 11 -7.34 23.23 36.10
C PHE A 11 -6.11 22.33 36.19
N SER A 12 -6.17 21.30 37.05
CA SER A 12 -5.18 20.24 37.04
C SER A 12 -5.43 19.42 35.77
N LEU A 13 -4.59 19.64 34.75
CA LEU A 13 -4.43 18.69 33.65
C LEU A 13 -3.95 17.37 34.27
N LEU A 14 -4.88 16.44 34.43
CA LEU A 14 -4.57 15.03 34.63
C LEU A 14 -3.95 14.52 33.33
N VAL A 15 -2.62 14.59 33.26
CA VAL A 15 -1.86 13.82 32.28
C VAL A 15 -2.00 12.36 32.69
N PHE A 16 -2.87 11.62 32.01
CA PHE A 16 -2.83 10.17 32.05
C PHE A 16 -1.47 9.74 31.52
N LYS A 17 -0.55 9.39 32.42
CA LYS A 17 0.63 8.61 32.05
C LYS A 17 0.13 7.19 31.74
N GLY A 18 -0.35 6.99 30.51
CA GLY A 18 -0.34 5.67 29.92
C GLY A 18 1.08 5.13 30.03
N LYS A 19 1.24 3.89 30.52
CA LYS A 19 2.51 3.20 30.37
C LYS A 19 2.87 3.27 28.88
N ALA A 20 4.03 3.80 28.52
CA ALA A 20 4.50 3.79 27.15
C ALA A 20 4.45 2.33 26.66
N GLN A 21 3.50 2.02 25.79
CA GLN A 21 3.26 0.68 25.28
C GLN A 21 4.19 0.47 24.07
N ASN A 22 5.04 -0.54 24.16
CA ASN A 22 5.87 -1.04 23.06
C ASN A 22 5.04 -1.96 22.14
N ASN A 23 3.76 -1.63 21.91
CA ASN A 23 2.74 -2.58 21.41
C ASN A 23 2.48 -2.47 19.90
N TYR A 24 3.38 -1.88 19.12
CA TYR A 24 3.24 -1.94 17.67
C TYR A 24 3.67 -3.31 17.14
N SER A 25 2.91 -3.80 16.19
CA SER A 25 3.19 -4.94 15.32
C SER A 25 3.32 -4.46 13.88
N VAL A 26 3.93 -5.28 13.04
CA VAL A 26 4.06 -5.02 11.61
C VAL A 26 3.70 -6.29 10.84
N ALA A 27 2.88 -6.15 9.82
CA ALA A 27 2.42 -7.24 8.95
C ALA A 27 2.45 -6.78 7.48
N PRO A 28 2.71 -7.68 6.53
CA PRO A 28 2.46 -7.37 5.13
C PRO A 28 0.94 -7.20 4.92
N ILE A 29 0.57 -6.36 3.96
CA ILE A 29 -0.81 -6.15 3.52
C ILE A 29 -0.85 -6.18 1.99
N PRO A 30 -2.03 -6.29 1.36
CA PRO A 30 -2.18 -6.03 -0.06
C PRO A 30 -1.58 -4.68 -0.46
N PHE A 31 -1.01 -4.62 -1.67
CA PHE A 31 -0.44 -3.39 -2.19
C PHE A 31 -1.52 -2.63 -2.97
N GLN A 32 -1.91 -1.47 -2.44
CA GLN A 32 -3.02 -0.65 -2.93
C GLN A 32 -2.67 0.84 -2.79
N PRO A 33 -2.09 1.44 -3.84
CA PRO A 33 -1.71 2.85 -3.79
C PRO A 33 -2.92 3.76 -4.03
N PHE A 34 -3.06 4.81 -3.22
CA PHE A 34 -4.09 5.83 -3.42
C PHE A 34 -3.73 6.74 -4.60
N ILE A 35 -4.62 6.83 -5.57
CA ILE A 35 -4.48 7.75 -6.72
C ILE A 35 -5.47 8.90 -6.54
N GLY A 36 -5.02 10.15 -6.69
CA GLY A 36 -5.93 11.29 -6.60
C GLY A 36 -5.27 12.67 -6.66
N SER A 37 -6.10 13.70 -6.62
CA SER A 37 -5.65 15.09 -6.61
C SER A 37 -5.13 15.49 -5.23
N LEU A 38 -3.81 15.43 -5.07
CA LEU A 38 -3.13 15.75 -3.81
C LEU A 38 -2.55 17.16 -3.81
N THR A 39 -2.42 17.75 -2.62
CA THR A 39 -1.83 19.09 -2.42
C THR A 39 -0.30 18.99 -2.45
N PRO A 40 0.41 19.77 -3.28
CA PRO A 40 1.87 19.78 -3.28
C PRO A 40 2.46 20.29 -1.96
N LEU A 41 3.38 19.51 -1.40
CA LEU A 41 4.22 19.86 -0.26
C LEU A 41 5.45 20.59 -0.81
N ASN A 42 5.28 21.86 -1.19
CA ASN A 42 6.38 22.67 -1.72
C ASN A 42 7.43 22.94 -0.62
N ALA A 43 8.43 22.08 -0.52
CA ALA A 43 9.53 22.19 0.44
C ALA A 43 10.88 22.11 -0.30
N LEU A 44 11.87 22.80 0.26
CA LEU A 44 13.25 22.68 -0.23
C LEU A 44 13.83 21.35 0.21
N ASP A 45 14.83 20.89 -0.54
CA ASP A 45 15.65 19.75 -0.20
C ASP A 45 16.22 19.84 1.22
N ASP A 46 16.26 18.69 1.92
CA ASP A 46 16.70 18.56 3.31
C ASP A 46 15.93 19.41 4.33
N MET A 47 14.65 19.66 4.09
CA MET A 47 13.79 20.43 5.01
C MET A 47 12.59 19.66 5.51
N TYR A 48 12.15 20.03 6.71
CA TYR A 48 10.79 19.75 7.16
C TYR A 48 9.80 20.75 6.56
N SER A 49 8.60 20.26 6.25
CA SER A 49 7.47 21.09 5.84
C SER A 49 7.06 22.11 6.92
N ASN A 50 6.16 23.01 6.53
CA ASN A 50 5.31 23.71 7.51
C ASN A 50 4.43 22.71 8.27
N ILE A 51 3.85 23.14 9.39
CA ILE A 51 2.89 22.33 10.16
C ILE A 51 1.68 22.01 9.28
N ILE A 52 1.33 20.74 9.23
CA ILE A 52 0.15 20.23 8.53
C ILE A 52 -0.86 19.77 9.58
N PRO A 53 -2.08 20.34 9.62
CA PRO A 53 -3.13 19.85 10.50
C PRO A 53 -3.64 18.49 10.01
N LEU A 54 -3.85 17.57 10.94
CA LEU A 54 -4.54 16.31 10.64
C LEU A 54 -6.06 16.54 10.67
N PRO A 55 -6.81 15.95 9.72
CA PRO A 55 -8.27 16.09 9.66
C PRO A 55 -8.99 15.31 10.77
N PHE A 56 -8.28 14.41 11.45
CA PHE A 56 -8.72 13.62 12.60
C PHE A 56 -7.60 13.52 13.64
N SER A 57 -7.95 13.07 14.83
CA SER A 57 -6.96 12.80 15.89
C SER A 57 -6.28 11.46 15.61
N PHE A 58 -4.96 11.41 15.67
CA PHE A 58 -4.18 10.19 15.44
C PHE A 58 -3.33 9.85 16.66
N ASP A 59 -3.48 8.65 17.21
CA ASP A 59 -2.67 8.21 18.34
C ASP A 59 -1.40 7.48 17.87
N PHE A 60 -0.25 8.07 18.18
CA PHE A 60 1.06 7.48 17.89
C PHE A 60 1.81 7.22 19.20
N TYR A 61 2.06 5.94 19.50
CA TYR A 61 2.69 5.51 20.76
C TYR A 61 1.99 6.01 22.05
N GLY A 62 0.66 6.12 22.04
CA GLY A 62 -0.13 6.54 23.19
C GLY A 62 -0.17 8.07 23.40
N VAL A 63 0.31 8.83 22.42
CA VAL A 63 0.16 10.28 22.36
C VAL A 63 -0.74 10.63 21.19
N THR A 64 -1.81 11.36 21.47
CA THR A 64 -2.72 11.85 20.44
C THR A 64 -2.15 13.11 19.78
N TYR A 65 -2.06 13.07 18.46
CA TYR A 65 -1.62 14.17 17.59
C TYR A 65 -2.77 14.65 16.71
N ASN A 66 -2.80 15.95 16.46
CA ASN A 66 -3.73 16.61 15.53
C ASN A 66 -3.00 17.42 14.46
N GLN A 67 -1.68 17.29 14.41
CA GLN A 67 -0.79 17.99 13.49
C GLN A 67 0.51 17.22 13.35
N MET A 68 1.17 17.40 12.22
CA MET A 68 2.43 16.76 11.87
C MET A 68 3.27 17.66 10.97
N ILE A 69 4.50 17.23 10.70
CA ILE A 69 5.36 17.77 9.64
C ILE A 69 5.89 16.61 8.81
N VAL A 70 6.20 16.86 7.55
CA VAL A 70 6.80 15.88 6.64
C VAL A 70 8.24 16.28 6.37
N SER A 71 9.15 15.33 6.47
CA SER A 71 10.51 15.46 5.97
C SER A 71 10.53 15.20 4.47
N THR A 72 11.25 16.04 3.74
CA THR A 72 11.57 15.81 2.32
C THR A 72 12.44 14.57 2.06
N ASN A 73 12.96 13.93 3.12
CA ASN A 73 13.71 12.68 3.10
C ASN A 73 12.86 11.45 3.49
N GLY A 74 11.56 11.49 3.21
CA GLY A 74 10.73 10.26 3.19
C GLY A 74 10.13 9.81 4.51
N PHE A 75 9.88 10.74 5.45
CA PHE A 75 9.24 10.40 6.73
C PHE A 75 8.33 11.50 7.29
N ILE A 76 7.32 11.09 8.05
CA ILE A 76 6.46 11.98 8.87
C ILE A 76 7.11 12.15 10.26
N ASN A 77 6.99 13.33 10.85
CA ASN A 77 7.41 13.59 12.23
C ASN A 77 6.32 14.35 13.00
N PHE A 78 6.04 13.92 14.23
CA PHE A 78 5.01 14.53 15.07
C PHE A 78 5.58 15.62 16.02
N THR A 79 6.88 15.90 15.96
CA THR A 79 7.56 16.97 16.73
C THR A 79 7.54 18.27 15.93
N THR A 80 6.38 18.94 15.90
CA THR A 80 6.13 20.11 15.05
C THR A 80 6.96 21.37 15.37
N THR A 81 7.71 21.39 16.47
CA THR A 81 8.66 22.47 16.76
C THR A 81 9.81 22.55 15.76
N SER A 82 10.03 21.49 14.97
CA SER A 82 11.04 21.43 13.90
C SER A 82 10.53 21.89 12.54
N ALA A 83 9.27 22.37 12.45
CA ALA A 83 8.67 22.83 11.20
C ALA A 83 9.53 23.90 10.50
N GLY A 84 9.74 23.76 9.19
CA GLY A 84 10.58 24.65 8.40
C GLY A 84 12.07 24.62 8.78
N GLY A 85 12.50 23.67 9.62
CA GLY A 85 13.90 23.43 9.96
C GLY A 85 14.55 22.38 9.06
N VAL A 86 15.86 22.17 9.25
CA VAL A 86 16.64 21.16 8.51
C VAL A 86 16.22 19.76 8.94
N SER A 87 16.01 18.89 7.94
CA SER A 87 15.72 17.49 8.14
C SER A 87 16.98 16.62 7.98
N PRO A 88 17.19 15.61 8.84
CA PRO A 88 18.25 14.63 8.63
C PRO A 88 18.10 13.89 7.30
N TRP A 89 19.24 13.56 6.69
CA TRP A 89 19.34 12.87 5.39
C TRP A 89 20.26 11.63 5.44
N SER A 90 21.13 11.51 6.45
CA SER A 90 22.03 10.34 6.59
C SER A 90 21.95 9.69 7.96
N PHE A 91 22.13 8.37 7.94
CA PHE A 91 22.19 7.47 9.07
C PHE A 91 23.04 6.24 8.72
N SER A 92 23.56 5.58 9.75
CA SER A 92 24.23 4.27 9.61
C SER A 92 23.73 3.22 10.60
N GLN A 93 22.92 3.66 11.56
CA GLN A 93 22.36 2.87 12.65
C GLN A 93 21.06 2.20 12.21
N GLN A 94 20.86 0.96 12.63
CA GLN A 94 19.56 0.29 12.61
C GLN A 94 18.64 0.86 13.71
N ILE A 95 17.34 0.68 13.58
CA ILE A 95 16.37 0.99 14.64
C ILE A 95 15.97 -0.28 15.42
N PRO A 96 15.74 -0.22 16.74
CA PRO A 96 15.93 0.94 17.63
C PRO A 96 17.42 1.23 17.91
N ASN A 97 17.78 2.51 17.97
CA ASN A 97 19.11 2.96 18.38
C ASN A 97 19.10 4.39 18.91
N ALA A 98 19.73 4.64 20.06
CA ALA A 98 19.78 5.95 20.70
C ALA A 98 20.52 7.04 19.91
N SER A 99 21.34 6.65 18.94
CA SER A 99 22.05 7.55 18.02
C SER A 99 21.40 7.64 16.64
N PHE A 100 20.21 7.03 16.45
CA PHE A 100 19.43 7.24 15.24
C PHE A 100 18.96 8.71 15.18
N PRO A 101 19.02 9.39 14.03
CA PRO A 101 18.93 10.85 13.97
C PRO A 101 17.50 11.40 14.11
N VAL A 102 16.49 10.53 14.05
CA VAL A 102 15.08 10.92 14.09
C VAL A 102 14.34 10.17 15.20
N THR A 103 13.36 10.84 15.78
CA THR A 103 12.48 10.31 16.84
C THR A 103 11.07 10.82 16.59
N ASN A 104 10.07 10.16 17.15
CA ASN A 104 8.67 10.53 17.01
C ASN A 104 8.22 10.63 15.53
N SER A 105 8.55 9.59 14.77
CA SER A 105 8.46 9.56 13.30
C SER A 105 7.91 8.25 12.75
N ILE A 106 7.22 8.38 11.61
CA ILE A 106 6.86 7.29 10.71
C ILE A 106 7.78 7.40 9.50
N LEU A 107 8.58 6.37 9.26
CA LEU A 107 9.55 6.28 8.18
C LEU A 107 8.90 5.46 7.05
N GLY A 108 8.39 6.13 6.02
CA GLY A 108 7.87 5.45 4.82
C GLY A 108 9.01 4.80 4.07
N CYS A 109 9.98 5.63 3.68
CA CYS A 109 11.31 5.19 3.30
C CYS A 109 12.27 6.32 3.62
N PHE A 110 12.84 6.30 4.83
CA PHE A 110 13.82 7.32 5.20
C PHE A 110 15.14 7.03 4.48
N GLU A 111 15.48 7.94 3.57
CA GLU A 111 16.71 7.98 2.79
C GLU A 111 16.94 9.40 2.26
N ASP A 112 18.08 9.63 1.63
CA ASP A 112 18.48 10.95 1.14
C ASP A 112 17.88 11.20 -0.27
N LEU A 113 16.75 11.91 -0.29
CA LEU A 113 15.99 12.24 -1.50
C LEU A 113 16.36 13.64 -1.99
N TYR A 114 16.20 13.87 -3.29
CA TYR A 114 16.66 15.09 -3.95
C TYR A 114 15.52 15.89 -4.60
N ASN A 115 15.08 16.90 -3.87
CA ASN A 115 13.87 17.66 -4.14
C ASN A 115 14.13 18.89 -5.04
N ASN A 116 15.41 19.23 -5.28
CA ASN A 116 15.81 20.38 -6.11
C ASN A 116 16.05 20.02 -7.58
N SER A 117 15.81 18.77 -7.99
CA SER A 117 15.99 18.31 -9.38
C SER A 117 14.94 18.86 -10.36
N GLY A 118 13.76 19.22 -9.85
CA GLY A 118 12.57 19.42 -10.69
C GLY A 118 11.94 18.12 -11.18
N THR A 119 12.41 16.97 -10.69
CA THR A 119 11.87 15.63 -10.90
C THR A 119 11.22 15.14 -9.62
N GLY A 120 10.10 14.42 -9.75
CA GLY A 120 9.33 13.93 -8.64
C GLY A 120 8.48 15.00 -7.95
N SER A 121 7.62 14.54 -7.04
CA SER A 121 6.78 15.42 -6.22
C SER A 121 6.52 14.82 -4.84
N ILE A 122 6.34 15.68 -3.84
CA ILE A 122 5.79 15.29 -2.55
C ILE A 122 4.42 15.94 -2.46
N THR A 123 3.41 15.13 -2.21
CA THR A 123 2.03 15.60 -2.10
C THR A 123 1.36 14.98 -0.88
N TYR A 124 0.26 15.60 -0.43
CA TYR A 124 -0.55 15.03 0.65
C TYR A 124 -2.01 15.38 0.48
N GLY A 125 -2.89 14.59 1.11
CA GLY A 125 -4.33 14.84 1.07
C GLY A 125 -5.13 13.94 1.98
N VAL A 126 -6.45 14.11 1.89
CA VAL A 126 -7.42 13.38 2.68
C VAL A 126 -8.36 12.64 1.74
N TYR A 127 -8.54 11.36 1.98
CA TYR A 127 -9.46 10.48 1.24
C TYR A 127 -10.56 9.98 2.18
N GLY A 128 -11.65 9.52 1.59
CA GLY A 128 -12.82 9.02 2.31
C GLY A 128 -13.62 10.12 3.01
N THR A 129 -14.61 9.68 3.79
CA THR A 129 -15.46 10.56 4.60
C THR A 129 -15.43 10.11 6.05
N ALA A 130 -15.67 11.03 6.99
CA ALA A 130 -15.65 10.66 8.41
C ALA A 130 -16.75 9.61 8.67
N PRO A 131 -16.47 8.54 9.44
CA PRO A 131 -15.26 8.32 10.24
C PRO A 131 -14.11 7.57 9.53
N TYR A 132 -14.26 7.14 8.28
CA TYR A 132 -13.29 6.33 7.53
C TYR A 132 -12.34 7.18 6.67
N ARG A 133 -11.84 8.30 7.22
CA ARG A 133 -10.88 9.13 6.48
C ARG A 133 -9.49 8.55 6.54
N LYS A 134 -8.76 8.73 5.43
CA LYS A 134 -7.32 8.44 5.34
C LYS A 134 -6.56 9.73 5.08
N PHE A 135 -5.42 9.89 5.73
CA PHE A 135 -4.48 10.95 5.42
C PHE A 135 -3.26 10.35 4.73
N VAL A 136 -3.03 10.76 3.48
CA VAL A 136 -1.99 10.18 2.63
C VAL A 136 -0.90 11.21 2.40
N VAL A 137 0.36 10.80 2.57
CA VAL A 137 1.54 11.52 2.08
C VAL A 137 2.19 10.69 1.00
N TYR A 138 2.31 11.25 -0.20
CA TYR A 138 2.83 10.57 -1.37
C TYR A 138 4.14 11.20 -1.86
N PHE A 139 5.20 10.39 -1.92
CA PHE A 139 6.45 10.68 -2.60
C PHE A 139 6.38 9.99 -3.97
N ASN A 140 6.31 10.76 -5.05
CA ASN A 140 6.21 10.23 -6.42
C ASN A 140 7.49 10.55 -7.19
N ASP A 141 8.09 9.55 -7.84
CA ASP A 141 9.28 9.64 -8.69
C ASP A 141 10.44 10.41 -8.05
N GLN A 142 10.65 10.22 -6.74
CA GLN A 142 11.63 11.02 -6.00
C GLN A 142 13.04 10.52 -6.30
N PRO A 143 13.90 11.34 -6.95
CA PRO A 143 15.26 10.93 -7.21
C PRO A 143 16.09 10.97 -5.92
N HIS A 144 17.09 10.10 -5.81
CA HIS A 144 18.00 10.11 -4.68
C HIS A 144 19.13 11.13 -4.89
N PHE A 145 19.60 11.75 -3.80
CA PHE A 145 20.74 12.65 -3.87
C PHE A 145 21.99 11.95 -4.40
N SER A 146 22.74 12.64 -5.27
CA SER A 146 23.96 12.14 -5.92
C SER A 146 23.78 10.97 -6.91
N CYS A 147 22.55 10.56 -7.23
CA CYS A 147 22.26 9.47 -8.17
C CYS A 147 21.61 9.89 -9.50
N ASN A 148 21.63 11.20 -9.82
CA ASN A 148 21.01 11.81 -11.00
C ASN A 148 19.50 11.47 -11.07
N THR A 149 19.11 10.38 -11.74
CA THR A 149 17.75 9.79 -11.74
C THR A 149 17.81 8.27 -11.87
N ILE A 150 18.96 7.66 -11.61
CA ILE A 150 19.15 6.19 -11.72
C ILE A 150 18.48 5.49 -10.53
N ALA A 151 18.49 6.15 -9.38
CA ALA A 151 17.78 5.71 -8.18
C ALA A 151 16.60 6.65 -7.96
N ILE A 152 15.41 6.06 -8.03
CA ILE A 152 14.13 6.73 -7.75
C ILE A 152 13.38 5.94 -6.68
N SER A 153 12.48 6.61 -5.98
CA SER A 153 11.58 5.99 -5.03
C SER A 153 10.21 6.62 -5.08
N SER A 154 9.20 5.77 -5.13
CA SER A 154 7.80 6.15 -5.09
C SER A 154 7.14 5.37 -3.96
N PHE A 155 6.52 6.08 -3.02
CA PHE A 155 5.88 5.45 -1.87
C PHE A 155 4.89 6.37 -1.17
N GLN A 156 3.94 5.76 -0.48
CA GLN A 156 2.92 6.44 0.30
C GLN A 156 3.01 6.08 1.78
N MET A 157 2.70 7.04 2.64
CA MET A 157 2.41 6.81 4.05
C MET A 157 0.95 7.19 4.29
N ILE A 158 0.16 6.25 4.82
CA ILE A 158 -1.28 6.37 4.97
C ILE A 158 -1.62 6.23 6.44
N LEU A 159 -2.33 7.22 6.99
CA LEU A 159 -2.85 7.18 8.36
C LEU A 159 -4.37 7.01 8.29
N SER A 160 -4.92 5.99 8.94
CA SER A 160 -6.36 5.73 8.94
C SER A 160 -7.03 6.24 10.22
N GLU A 161 -8.19 6.89 10.08
CA GLU A 161 -8.92 7.51 11.19
C GLU A 161 -9.47 6.48 12.19
N THR A 162 -10.42 5.64 11.76
CA THR A 162 -11.10 4.67 12.65
C THR A 162 -10.14 3.59 13.15
N ALA A 163 -9.35 3.00 12.26
CA ALA A 163 -8.46 1.89 12.59
C ALA A 163 -7.17 2.34 13.33
N ASN A 164 -6.78 3.61 13.23
CA ASN A 164 -5.51 4.13 13.77
C ASN A 164 -4.28 3.30 13.31
N THR A 165 -4.34 2.78 12.09
CA THR A 165 -3.26 2.05 11.42
C THR A 165 -2.34 3.04 10.69
N ILE A 166 -1.15 2.55 10.36
CA ILE A 166 -0.15 3.25 9.56
C ILE A 166 0.26 2.29 8.45
N ASP A 167 -0.09 2.62 7.21
CA ASP A 167 0.32 1.81 6.07
C ASP A 167 1.42 2.52 5.31
N VAL A 168 2.34 1.72 4.79
CA VAL A 168 3.39 2.17 3.89
C VAL A 168 3.32 1.35 2.63
N GLN A 169 2.89 1.99 1.54
CA GLN A 169 2.81 1.41 0.20
C GLN A 169 4.10 1.81 -0.55
N LEU A 170 5.05 0.89 -0.73
CA LEU A 170 6.25 1.07 -1.56
C LEU A 170 5.93 0.66 -3.00
N ILE A 171 5.71 1.64 -3.86
CA ILE A 171 5.46 1.42 -5.29
C ILE A 171 6.76 0.96 -5.96
N GLU A 172 7.84 1.70 -5.73
CA GLU A 172 9.17 1.31 -6.16
C GLU A 172 10.25 1.92 -5.29
N ARG A 173 11.37 1.20 -5.20
CA ARG A 173 12.60 1.73 -4.65
C ARG A 173 13.81 1.11 -5.30
N GLN A 174 14.69 1.97 -5.82
CA GLN A 174 16.03 1.61 -6.27
C GLN A 174 17.08 2.25 -5.34
N PRO A 175 18.01 1.49 -4.73
CA PRO A 175 18.97 2.04 -3.80
C PRO A 175 20.08 2.81 -4.52
N CYS A 176 20.38 4.03 -4.05
CA CYS A 176 21.52 4.80 -4.53
C CYS A 176 22.87 4.27 -3.97
N LEU A 177 23.50 3.28 -4.61
CA LEU A 177 24.74 2.67 -4.09
C LEU A 177 25.94 3.64 -3.98
N GLY A 178 25.93 4.72 -4.77
CA GLY A 178 26.99 5.75 -4.75
C GLY A 178 26.93 6.71 -3.56
N TRP A 179 25.82 6.72 -2.81
CA TRP A 179 25.56 7.69 -1.75
C TRP A 179 24.93 7.01 -0.53
N ASN A 180 25.37 7.37 0.69
CA ASN A 180 24.91 6.75 1.94
C ASN A 180 24.90 5.19 1.92
N SER A 181 25.71 4.55 1.06
CA SER A 181 25.69 3.11 0.80
C SER A 181 24.32 2.54 0.35
N GLY A 182 23.46 3.36 -0.29
CA GLY A 182 22.12 2.98 -0.72
C GLY A 182 21.15 2.67 0.41
N ARG A 183 21.42 3.13 1.63
CA ARG A 183 20.63 2.83 2.83
C ARG A 183 19.25 3.47 2.75
N GLY A 184 18.22 2.66 2.90
CA GLY A 184 16.85 3.10 3.19
C GLY A 184 16.30 2.35 4.40
N VAL A 185 15.37 2.97 5.14
CA VAL A 185 14.69 2.33 6.27
C VAL A 185 13.20 2.63 6.27
N MET A 186 12.40 1.57 6.43
CA MET A 186 10.96 1.67 6.66
C MET A 186 10.65 1.22 8.08
N GLY A 187 9.86 2.01 8.79
CA GLY A 187 9.52 1.70 10.17
C GLY A 187 8.83 2.83 10.90
N ILE A 188 8.69 2.68 12.20
CA ILE A 188 8.20 3.69 13.12
C ILE A 188 9.17 3.84 14.28
N VAL A 189 9.40 5.08 14.72
CA VAL A 189 10.36 5.40 15.79
C VAL A 189 9.70 6.33 16.78
N LYS A 190 9.58 5.90 18.03
CA LYS A 190 9.24 6.79 19.15
C LYS A 190 10.50 7.46 19.67
N ASP A 191 11.48 6.65 20.03
CA ASP A 191 12.75 7.07 20.63
C ASP A 191 13.83 6.01 20.39
N GLY A 192 15.02 6.23 20.96
CA GLY A 192 16.17 5.35 20.79
C GLY A 192 16.04 3.91 21.31
N ALA A 193 15.02 3.63 22.12
CA ALA A 193 14.74 2.30 22.66
C ALA A 193 13.46 1.68 22.07
N ASN A 194 12.56 2.51 21.56
CA ASN A 194 11.23 2.10 21.11
C ASN A 194 11.06 2.46 19.64
N ALA A 195 11.24 1.45 18.78
CA ALA A 195 11.08 1.53 17.35
C ALA A 195 10.77 0.14 16.77
N LEU A 196 10.17 0.11 15.59
CA LEU A 196 9.87 -1.12 14.85
C LEU A 196 10.12 -0.87 13.36
N ALA A 197 10.85 -1.77 12.71
CA ALA A 197 11.07 -1.75 11.26
C ALA A 197 10.29 -2.88 10.60
N ALA A 198 9.88 -2.69 9.35
CA ALA A 198 9.36 -3.79 8.54
C ALA A 198 10.46 -4.86 8.33
N PRO A 199 10.11 -6.16 8.28
CA PRO A 199 11.05 -7.25 8.00
C PRO A 199 11.92 -6.96 6.77
N GLY A 200 13.25 -7.06 6.93
CA GLY A 200 14.19 -6.80 5.83
C GLY A 200 14.32 -5.33 5.39
N ARG A 201 13.66 -4.39 6.08
CA ARG A 201 13.70 -2.94 5.78
C ARG A 201 14.39 -2.12 6.87
N ASN A 202 15.12 -2.77 7.79
CA ASN A 202 15.87 -2.12 8.86
C ASN A 202 17.28 -1.71 8.40
N THR A 203 17.35 -0.71 7.52
CA THR A 203 18.55 -0.20 6.83
C THR A 203 19.11 -1.15 5.76
N GLY A 204 19.96 -0.62 4.88
CA GLY A 204 20.66 -1.38 3.84
C GLY A 204 20.23 -1.01 2.42
N SER A 205 20.88 -1.61 1.43
CA SER A 205 20.66 -1.35 0.00
C SER A 205 19.69 -2.35 -0.62
N TRP A 206 18.45 -2.37 -0.14
CA TRP A 206 17.39 -3.23 -0.68
C TRP A 206 16.71 -2.56 -1.88
N THR A 207 15.96 -3.33 -2.66
CA THR A 207 15.02 -2.85 -3.68
C THR A 207 13.61 -3.24 -3.26
N ALA A 208 12.61 -2.54 -3.76
CA ALA A 208 11.21 -2.90 -3.59
C ALA A 208 10.43 -2.54 -4.85
N ASN A 209 9.38 -3.31 -5.12
CA ASN A 209 8.39 -3.05 -6.15
C ASN A 209 7.07 -3.62 -5.65
N ASN A 210 6.02 -2.79 -5.65
CA ASN A 210 4.67 -3.13 -5.23
C ASN A 210 4.63 -3.90 -3.90
N GLU A 211 5.21 -3.29 -2.85
CA GLU A 211 5.34 -3.89 -1.53
C GLU A 211 4.63 -3.03 -0.48
N ALA A 212 3.87 -3.64 0.43
CA ALA A 212 3.10 -2.91 1.41
C ALA A 212 3.23 -3.46 2.83
N TRP A 213 3.25 -2.56 3.81
CA TRP A 213 3.34 -2.92 5.22
C TRP A 213 2.43 -2.06 6.10
N ARG A 214 1.72 -2.73 7.01
CA ARG A 214 0.90 -2.11 8.05
C ARG A 214 1.61 -2.14 9.38
N PHE A 215 1.76 -0.97 10.00
CA PHE A 215 2.13 -0.82 11.41
C PHE A 215 0.88 -0.50 12.22
N TYR A 216 0.58 -1.35 13.18
CA TYR A 216 -0.66 -1.30 13.94
C TYR A 216 -0.43 -1.75 15.37
N ARG A 217 -1.38 -1.47 16.27
CA ARG A 217 -1.37 -2.03 17.61
C ARG A 217 -2.46 -3.09 17.69
N ALA A 218 -2.06 -4.35 17.88
CA ALA A 218 -2.99 -5.45 17.96
C ALA A 218 -4.10 -5.20 19.00
N GLY A 219 -5.36 -5.34 18.58
CA GLY A 219 -6.54 -5.10 19.41
C GLY A 219 -6.78 -3.64 19.81
N TYR A 220 -6.01 -2.67 19.28
CA TYR A 220 -6.26 -1.26 19.55
C TYR A 220 -7.18 -0.67 18.48
N TYR A 221 -8.41 -0.40 18.89
CA TYR A 221 -9.40 0.35 18.12
C TYR A 221 -9.77 1.58 18.95
N PRO A 222 -9.42 2.81 18.54
CA PRO A 222 -9.79 4.01 19.31
C PRO A 222 -11.31 4.14 19.43
N ASN A 223 -12.04 3.68 18.42
CA ASN A 223 -13.48 3.48 18.43
C ASN A 223 -13.77 2.12 17.80
N TYR A 224 -14.05 1.09 18.61
CA TYR A 224 -14.48 -0.21 18.09
C TYR A 224 -15.98 -0.14 17.76
N SER A 225 -16.35 -0.56 16.55
CA SER A 225 -17.75 -0.64 16.11
C SER A 225 -18.19 -2.09 16.07
N PHE A 226 -19.38 -2.36 16.60
CA PHE A 226 -20.07 -3.63 16.45
C PHE A 226 -21.40 -3.35 15.73
N VAL A 227 -21.46 -3.64 14.43
CA VAL A 227 -22.64 -3.40 13.60
C VAL A 227 -23.35 -4.73 13.33
N ARG A 228 -24.64 -4.80 13.65
CA ARG A 228 -25.49 -5.97 13.38
C ARG A 228 -26.65 -5.64 12.46
N CYS A 229 -27.08 -6.60 11.66
CA CYS A 229 -28.33 -6.54 10.93
C CYS A 229 -29.55 -6.48 11.86
N ASP A 230 -30.45 -5.55 11.60
CA ASP A 230 -31.75 -5.38 12.24
C ASP A 230 -32.87 -5.62 11.22
N ASP A 231 -33.30 -6.89 11.16
CA ASP A 231 -34.26 -7.39 10.16
C ASP A 231 -35.68 -6.84 10.35
N ASP A 232 -36.06 -6.45 11.58
CA ASP A 232 -37.39 -5.91 11.89
C ASP A 232 -37.42 -4.39 12.02
N THR A 233 -36.26 -3.74 11.89
CA THR A 233 -36.05 -2.28 11.85
C THR A 233 -36.53 -1.57 13.12
N ASP A 234 -36.57 -2.26 14.25
CA ASP A 234 -37.02 -1.70 15.53
C ASP A 234 -35.92 -0.90 16.27
N GLY A 235 -34.68 -0.98 15.78
CA GLY A 235 -33.50 -0.32 16.33
C GLY A 235 -32.79 -1.14 17.43
N TYR A 236 -33.21 -2.37 17.68
CA TYR A 236 -32.70 -3.22 18.75
C TYR A 236 -32.26 -4.59 18.23
N GLN A 237 -31.07 -5.01 18.65
CA GLN A 237 -30.59 -6.35 18.44
C GLN A 237 -29.92 -6.94 19.66
N VAL A 238 -29.85 -8.28 19.66
CA VAL A 238 -29.07 -9.04 20.64
C VAL A 238 -27.63 -9.09 20.18
N PHE A 239 -26.66 -8.64 20.98
CA PHE A 239 -25.23 -8.70 20.66
C PHE A 239 -24.54 -9.81 21.45
N ASN A 240 -23.70 -10.60 20.77
CA ASN A 240 -22.76 -11.49 21.43
C ASN A 240 -21.42 -10.77 21.65
N LEU A 241 -21.24 -10.14 22.81
CA LEU A 241 -20.05 -9.36 23.15
C LEU A 241 -18.76 -10.18 23.23
N SER A 242 -18.81 -11.51 23.12
CA SER A 242 -17.59 -12.31 22.95
C SER A 242 -16.86 -11.99 21.64
N VAL A 243 -17.58 -11.57 20.60
CA VAL A 243 -17.02 -11.13 19.31
C VAL A 243 -16.11 -9.92 19.55
N ALA A 244 -16.67 -8.85 20.13
CA ALA A 244 -15.89 -7.68 20.54
C ALA A 244 -14.72 -8.01 21.48
N ALA A 245 -14.86 -9.01 22.36
CA ALA A 245 -13.77 -9.45 23.22
C ALA A 245 -12.63 -10.12 22.43
N ASN A 246 -12.97 -10.94 21.42
CA ASN A 246 -12.01 -11.59 20.54
C ASN A 246 -11.21 -10.56 19.75
N ASP A 247 -11.87 -9.53 19.22
CA ASP A 247 -11.20 -8.50 18.41
C ASP A 247 -10.32 -7.58 19.26
N LEU A 248 -10.84 -7.14 20.42
CA LEU A 248 -10.13 -6.19 21.28
C LEU A 248 -8.92 -6.81 22.00
N VAL A 249 -8.98 -8.10 22.33
CA VAL A 249 -7.93 -8.82 23.10
C VAL A 249 -7.81 -10.28 22.63
N PRO A 250 -7.36 -10.55 21.39
CA PRO A 250 -7.37 -11.88 20.80
C PRO A 250 -6.52 -12.90 21.56
N ALA A 251 -5.46 -12.45 22.25
CA ALA A 251 -4.61 -13.32 23.07
C ALA A 251 -5.29 -13.82 24.37
N ASN A 252 -6.28 -13.09 24.89
CA ASN A 252 -7.03 -13.49 26.07
C ASN A 252 -8.42 -12.81 26.13
N PRO A 253 -9.36 -13.19 25.25
CA PRO A 253 -10.66 -12.53 25.13
C PRO A 253 -11.46 -12.58 26.44
N SER A 254 -11.32 -13.67 27.20
CA SER A 254 -12.01 -13.88 28.48
C SER A 254 -11.62 -12.89 29.59
N SER A 255 -10.56 -12.11 29.40
CA SER A 255 -10.14 -11.07 30.35
C SER A 255 -10.92 -9.76 30.20
N VAL A 256 -11.69 -9.60 29.13
CA VAL A 256 -12.47 -8.39 28.87
C VAL A 256 -13.74 -8.40 29.71
N ILE A 257 -13.98 -7.30 30.42
CA ILE A 257 -15.23 -7.08 31.18
C ILE A 257 -15.95 -5.88 30.57
N PHE A 258 -17.23 -6.05 30.25
CA PHE A 258 -18.05 -5.01 29.66
C PHE A 258 -18.92 -4.28 30.69
N TYR A 259 -19.14 -2.99 30.46
CA TYR A 259 -19.93 -2.10 31.30
C TYR A 259 -20.79 -1.18 30.42
N SER A 260 -22.01 -0.88 30.85
CA SER A 260 -22.88 0.04 30.09
C SER A 260 -22.53 1.52 30.30
N THR A 261 -21.71 1.85 31.30
CA THR A 261 -21.29 3.25 31.57
C THR A 261 -19.81 3.36 31.87
N LEU A 262 -19.21 4.52 31.56
CA LEU A 262 -17.81 4.81 31.87
C LEU A 262 -17.55 4.79 33.38
N THR A 263 -18.48 5.32 34.17
CA THR A 263 -18.38 5.35 35.64
C THR A 263 -18.28 3.95 36.21
N ASP A 264 -19.11 3.03 35.73
CA ASP A 264 -19.10 1.62 36.14
C ASP A 264 -17.80 0.92 35.75
N ALA A 265 -17.31 1.16 34.54
CA ALA A 265 -16.01 0.65 34.09
C ALA A 265 -14.84 1.19 34.95
N GLN A 266 -14.88 2.47 35.34
CA GLN A 266 -13.85 3.08 36.20
C GLN A 266 -13.91 2.56 37.64
N ALA A 267 -15.11 2.30 38.16
CA ALA A 267 -15.34 1.85 39.53
C ALA A 267 -15.32 0.33 39.70
N ASP A 268 -15.26 -0.45 38.61
CA ASP A 268 -15.42 -1.90 38.61
C ASP A 268 -16.76 -2.36 39.22
N THR A 269 -17.84 -1.64 38.91
CA THR A 269 -19.20 -1.92 39.41
C THR A 269 -20.18 -2.22 38.28
N ASN A 270 -21.25 -2.96 38.55
CA ASN A 270 -22.36 -3.18 37.59
C ASN A 270 -21.93 -3.67 36.19
N SER A 271 -20.99 -4.61 36.11
CA SER A 271 -20.59 -5.22 34.83
C SER A 271 -21.77 -5.91 34.13
N ILE A 272 -21.78 -5.89 32.81
CA ILE A 272 -22.74 -6.62 31.98
C ILE A 272 -22.54 -8.12 32.22
N THR A 273 -23.57 -8.78 32.76
CA THR A 273 -23.52 -10.20 33.15
C THR A 273 -23.87 -11.15 32.01
N ASN A 274 -24.85 -10.80 31.16
CA ASN A 274 -25.24 -11.58 29.99
C ASN A 274 -24.50 -11.09 28.74
N GLN A 275 -23.21 -11.41 28.63
CA GLN A 275 -22.37 -10.93 27.53
C GLN A 275 -22.66 -11.61 26.20
N THR A 276 -23.17 -12.84 26.19
CA THR A 276 -23.46 -13.57 24.95
C THR A 276 -24.80 -13.22 24.30
N ALA A 277 -25.63 -12.45 25.00
CA ALA A 277 -26.95 -12.05 24.52
C ALA A 277 -27.36 -10.70 25.14
N TYR A 278 -26.54 -9.67 24.90
CA TYR A 278 -26.78 -8.31 25.38
C TYR A 278 -27.65 -7.54 24.38
N THR A 279 -28.87 -7.14 24.77
CA THR A 279 -29.70 -6.27 23.91
C THR A 279 -29.34 -4.81 24.12
N ASN A 280 -29.12 -4.07 23.03
CA ASN A 280 -28.91 -2.62 23.11
C ASN A 280 -30.17 -1.90 23.61
N ASN A 281 -30.03 -0.64 24.05
CA ASN A 281 -31.15 0.20 24.53
C ASN A 281 -31.29 1.54 23.78
N SER A 282 -30.39 1.80 22.83
CA SER A 282 -30.44 2.88 21.86
C SER A 282 -29.68 2.45 20.61
N ASN A 283 -29.95 3.09 19.48
CA ASN A 283 -29.15 2.93 18.26
C ASN A 283 -28.65 4.31 17.80
N PRO A 284 -27.33 4.56 17.78
CA PRO A 284 -26.26 3.72 18.34
C PRO A 284 -26.25 3.72 19.88
N GLN A 285 -25.59 2.73 20.50
CA GLN A 285 -25.31 2.68 21.94
C GLN A 285 -23.81 2.51 22.19
N ILE A 286 -23.24 3.34 23.07
CA ILE A 286 -21.86 3.18 23.54
C ILE A 286 -21.85 2.34 24.82
N ILE A 287 -21.03 1.29 24.83
CA ILE A 287 -20.63 0.53 26.02
C ILE A 287 -19.10 0.60 26.19
N TYR A 288 -18.60 0.03 27.27
CA TYR A 288 -17.18 0.11 27.65
C TYR A 288 -16.60 -1.26 27.92
N ALA A 289 -15.54 -1.61 27.20
CA ALA A 289 -14.75 -2.81 27.41
C ALA A 289 -13.53 -2.46 28.28
N LYS A 290 -13.31 -3.22 29.35
CA LYS A 290 -12.15 -3.03 30.23
C LYS A 290 -11.26 -4.27 30.24
N GLU A 291 -9.96 -4.04 30.04
CA GLU A 291 -8.92 -5.07 30.16
C GLU A 291 -7.67 -4.44 30.79
N ASN A 292 -7.11 -5.07 31.82
CA ASN A 292 -5.89 -4.62 32.52
C ASN A 292 -5.89 -3.13 32.94
N GLY A 293 -7.06 -2.58 33.25
CA GLY A 293 -7.25 -1.17 33.65
C GLY A 293 -7.34 -0.18 32.49
N ILE A 294 -7.22 -0.64 31.24
CA ILE A 294 -7.49 0.13 30.03
C ILE A 294 -8.98 0.01 29.71
N ILE A 295 -9.64 1.14 29.48
CA ILE A 295 -11.05 1.21 29.09
C ILE A 295 -11.12 1.62 27.62
N LYS A 296 -11.81 0.85 26.80
CA LYS A 296 -12.08 1.11 25.37
C LYS A 296 -13.58 1.32 25.17
N THR A 297 -13.94 2.18 24.22
CA THR A 297 -15.32 2.37 23.77
C THR A 297 -15.68 1.31 22.74
N VAL A 298 -16.89 0.77 22.87
CA VAL A 298 -17.52 -0.13 21.92
C VAL A 298 -18.85 0.49 21.52
N THR A 299 -19.00 0.84 20.25
CA THR A 299 -20.23 1.39 19.70
C THR A 299 -21.04 0.25 19.11
N LEU A 300 -22.15 -0.10 19.76
CA LEU A 300 -23.15 -1.01 19.24
C LEU A 300 -24.07 -0.23 18.31
N SER A 301 -24.19 -0.69 17.08
CA SER A 301 -25.09 -0.11 16.09
C SER A 301 -25.87 -1.21 15.40
N VAL A 302 -27.06 -0.87 14.94
CA VAL A 302 -27.81 -1.75 14.05
C VAL A 302 -28.09 -1.08 12.72
N PHE A 303 -28.16 -1.90 11.67
CA PHE A 303 -28.33 -1.50 10.28
C PHE A 303 -29.43 -2.34 9.61
N ASP A 304 -30.25 -1.73 8.75
CA ASP A 304 -31.25 -2.47 7.96
C ASP A 304 -30.56 -3.18 6.80
N CYS A 305 -30.19 -4.45 7.01
CA CYS A 305 -29.48 -5.23 6.00
C CYS A 305 -30.37 -5.70 4.83
N ASN A 306 -31.65 -5.33 4.78
CA ASN A 306 -32.42 -5.45 3.54
C ASN A 306 -32.02 -4.37 2.51
N VAL A 307 -31.26 -3.36 2.96
CA VAL A 307 -30.62 -2.37 2.12
C VAL A 307 -29.20 -2.85 1.83
N ASP A 308 -28.82 -2.77 0.57
CA ASP A 308 -27.45 -2.77 0.08
C ASP A 308 -26.91 -1.34 0.28
N ALA A 309 -25.92 -1.19 1.17
CA ALA A 309 -25.59 0.09 1.77
C ALA A 309 -24.73 0.99 0.86
N ASP A 310 -23.77 0.40 0.16
CA ASP A 310 -22.91 1.03 -0.86
C ASP A 310 -23.53 0.96 -2.27
N ASN A 311 -24.54 0.10 -2.49
CA ASN A 311 -25.21 -0.14 -3.77
C ASN A 311 -24.33 -0.86 -4.80
N ASP A 312 -23.51 -1.78 -4.34
CA ASP A 312 -22.64 -2.61 -5.18
C ASP A 312 -23.29 -3.94 -5.62
N GLY A 313 -24.54 -4.21 -5.23
CA GLY A 313 -25.28 -5.40 -5.63
C GLY A 313 -25.06 -6.63 -4.75
N VAL A 314 -24.15 -6.56 -3.78
CA VAL A 314 -24.07 -7.50 -2.65
C VAL A 314 -24.97 -6.98 -1.53
N SER A 315 -25.63 -7.89 -0.82
CA SER A 315 -26.46 -7.44 0.31
C SER A 315 -25.58 -7.29 1.54
N SER A 316 -25.77 -6.23 2.34
CA SER A 316 -25.02 -6.07 3.59
C SER A 316 -25.17 -7.22 4.59
N SER A 317 -26.20 -8.06 4.45
CA SER A 317 -26.32 -9.29 5.26
C SER A 317 -25.37 -10.42 4.87
N THR A 318 -24.86 -10.42 3.63
CA THR A 318 -23.96 -11.45 3.08
C THR A 318 -22.49 -11.08 3.18
N GLU A 319 -22.19 -9.86 3.62
CA GLU A 319 -20.85 -9.30 3.74
C GLU A 319 -20.24 -9.51 5.14
N ASP A 320 -20.93 -10.24 6.01
CA ASP A 320 -20.36 -10.88 7.20
C ASP A 320 -19.54 -12.11 6.76
N VAL A 321 -18.39 -11.86 6.13
CA VAL A 321 -17.54 -12.89 5.49
C VAL A 321 -17.18 -13.99 6.48
N ASN A 322 -16.84 -13.61 7.71
CA ASN A 322 -16.41 -14.54 8.75
C ASN A 322 -17.57 -15.16 9.57
N ASN A 323 -18.81 -14.71 9.37
CA ASN A 323 -20.04 -15.15 10.05
C ASN A 323 -20.01 -14.98 11.59
N ASP A 324 -19.32 -13.96 12.10
CA ASP A 324 -19.29 -13.63 13.53
C ASP A 324 -20.39 -12.64 13.95
N THR A 325 -21.20 -12.17 12.99
CA THR A 325 -22.30 -11.21 13.10
C THR A 325 -21.92 -9.74 13.20
N ASN A 326 -20.64 -9.37 13.07
CA ASN A 326 -20.17 -8.00 13.12
C ASN A 326 -19.68 -7.48 11.76
N LEU A 327 -20.58 -6.84 11.00
CA LEU A 327 -20.23 -6.27 9.69
C LEU A 327 -19.12 -5.21 9.72
N ALA A 328 -18.84 -4.60 10.87
CA ALA A 328 -17.85 -3.53 10.96
C ALA A 328 -16.40 -4.01 11.14
N ASN A 329 -16.15 -5.33 11.19
CA ASN A 329 -14.80 -5.89 11.29
C ASN A 329 -14.37 -6.71 10.06
N ASP A 330 -15.25 -6.90 9.07
CA ASP A 330 -14.92 -7.45 7.76
C ASP A 330 -14.48 -6.32 6.82
N ASP A 331 -13.23 -6.40 6.34
CA ASP A 331 -12.47 -5.38 5.60
C ASP A 331 -11.42 -6.16 4.77
N THR A 332 -11.84 -6.71 3.63
CA THR A 332 -11.08 -7.70 2.84
C THR A 332 -9.78 -7.13 2.29
N ASP A 333 -9.85 -5.93 1.71
CA ASP A 333 -8.70 -5.21 1.16
C ASP A 333 -7.83 -4.53 2.24
N PHE A 334 -8.32 -4.53 3.48
CA PHE A 334 -7.73 -3.91 4.64
C PHE A 334 -7.64 -2.41 4.54
N ASP A 335 -8.38 -1.73 3.68
CA ASP A 335 -8.25 -0.31 3.51
C ASP A 335 -8.80 0.44 4.76
N GLY A 336 -9.68 -0.20 5.53
CA GLY A 336 -10.31 0.35 6.73
C GLY A 336 -11.74 0.87 6.51
N ILE A 337 -12.29 0.66 5.32
CA ILE A 337 -13.72 0.71 5.04
C ILE A 337 -14.23 -0.74 5.15
N PRO A 338 -15.23 -1.03 5.99
CA PRO A 338 -15.77 -2.38 6.04
C PRO A 338 -16.49 -2.73 4.74
N ASN A 339 -16.45 -4.00 4.31
CA ASN A 339 -17.00 -4.47 3.03
C ASN A 339 -18.41 -3.92 2.75
N TYR A 340 -19.31 -4.02 3.72
CA TYR A 340 -20.69 -3.51 3.58
C TYR A 340 -20.83 -1.98 3.38
N LEU A 341 -19.75 -1.23 3.31
CA LEU A 341 -19.69 0.19 2.97
C LEU A 341 -18.64 0.49 1.89
N ASP A 342 -17.98 -0.55 1.36
CA ASP A 342 -17.03 -0.51 0.27
C ASP A 342 -17.71 -0.98 -1.01
N ASN A 343 -17.30 -0.46 -2.15
CA ASN A 343 -17.90 -0.82 -3.44
C ASN A 343 -16.89 -1.51 -4.37
N ASP A 344 -15.73 -1.85 -3.82
CA ASP A 344 -14.55 -2.48 -4.40
C ASP A 344 -13.89 -3.25 -3.24
N ASP A 345 -14.53 -4.34 -2.82
CA ASP A 345 -14.33 -5.02 -1.54
C ASP A 345 -12.90 -5.54 -1.31
N ASP A 346 -12.22 -5.95 -2.39
CA ASP A 346 -10.83 -6.43 -2.38
C ASP A 346 -9.82 -5.39 -2.89
N GLY A 347 -10.30 -4.20 -3.27
CA GLY A 347 -9.51 -3.01 -3.60
C GLY A 347 -8.64 -3.20 -4.83
N ASP A 348 -9.13 -3.94 -5.83
CA ASP A 348 -8.39 -4.35 -7.01
C ASP A 348 -8.69 -3.48 -8.26
N LEU A 349 -9.53 -2.44 -8.09
CA LEU A 349 -10.05 -1.51 -9.11
C LEU A 349 -11.17 -2.06 -10.00
N VAL A 350 -11.53 -3.32 -9.85
CA VAL A 350 -12.78 -3.86 -10.37
C VAL A 350 -13.85 -3.65 -9.31
N LEU A 351 -15.01 -3.12 -9.72
CA LEU A 351 -16.07 -2.86 -8.75
C LEU A 351 -16.75 -4.17 -8.37
N THR A 352 -17.09 -4.35 -7.10
CA THR A 352 -17.82 -5.52 -6.60
C THR A 352 -19.05 -5.85 -7.47
N ASN A 353 -19.75 -4.84 -7.97
CA ASN A 353 -20.94 -5.02 -8.82
C ASN A 353 -20.68 -5.61 -10.22
N ILE A 354 -19.43 -5.55 -10.68
CA ILE A 354 -18.96 -6.13 -11.94
C ILE A 354 -18.60 -7.60 -11.73
N GLU A 355 -18.06 -7.95 -10.57
CA GLU A 355 -17.52 -9.29 -10.27
C GLU A 355 -18.51 -10.20 -9.57
N TYR A 356 -19.50 -9.63 -8.88
CA TYR A 356 -20.60 -10.35 -8.25
C TYR A 356 -21.55 -10.95 -9.30
N VAL A 357 -21.03 -11.96 -9.99
CA VAL A 357 -21.64 -12.63 -11.12
C VAL A 357 -21.73 -14.12 -10.81
N PHE A 358 -22.85 -14.74 -11.16
CA PHE A 358 -23.02 -16.18 -11.00
C PHE A 358 -22.44 -16.93 -12.20
N GLY A 359 -21.69 -18.00 -11.94
CA GLY A 359 -21.16 -18.85 -13.00
C GLY A 359 -22.26 -19.33 -13.96
N LYS A 360 -21.97 -19.40 -15.27
CA LYS A 360 -22.96 -19.61 -16.37
C LYS A 360 -23.92 -20.80 -16.21
N ASN A 361 -23.69 -21.73 -15.26
CA ASN A 361 -24.54 -22.90 -14.99
C ASN A 361 -24.62 -23.30 -13.50
N VAL A 362 -24.27 -22.42 -12.56
CA VAL A 362 -24.15 -22.76 -11.13
C VAL A 362 -24.73 -21.64 -10.26
N SER A 363 -25.30 -21.98 -9.10
CA SER A 363 -25.70 -21.01 -8.06
C SER A 363 -24.52 -20.63 -7.16
N ALA A 364 -23.30 -20.74 -7.67
CA ALA A 364 -22.08 -20.31 -7.00
C ALA A 364 -21.62 -19.00 -7.64
N LEU A 365 -21.01 -18.15 -6.81
CA LEU A 365 -20.34 -16.93 -7.27
C LEU A 365 -19.18 -17.30 -8.20
N LEU A 366 -18.82 -16.37 -9.07
CA LEU A 366 -17.65 -16.50 -9.93
C LEU A 366 -16.41 -16.58 -9.03
N ASP A 367 -15.56 -17.54 -9.37
CA ASP A 367 -14.29 -17.88 -8.74
C ASP A 367 -13.45 -18.41 -9.91
N THR A 368 -12.65 -17.53 -10.50
CA THR A 368 -12.04 -17.73 -11.82
C THR A 368 -10.89 -18.73 -11.74
N ASP A 369 -10.08 -18.68 -10.68
CA ASP A 369 -8.95 -19.58 -10.45
C ASP A 369 -9.31 -20.87 -9.66
N ASN A 370 -10.48 -20.89 -9.00
CA ASN A 370 -11.02 -21.96 -8.16
C ASN A 370 -10.25 -22.20 -6.85
N ASP A 371 -9.69 -21.15 -6.24
CA ASP A 371 -9.03 -21.23 -4.93
C ASP A 371 -10.03 -21.25 -3.75
N GLY A 372 -11.29 -20.89 -4.00
CA GLY A 372 -12.39 -20.86 -3.05
C GLY A 372 -12.74 -19.48 -2.50
N ILE A 373 -12.05 -18.42 -2.95
CA ILE A 373 -12.39 -17.02 -2.73
C ILE A 373 -13.14 -16.53 -3.99
N PRO A 374 -14.35 -15.97 -3.86
CA PRO A 374 -15.05 -15.38 -4.99
C PRO A 374 -14.31 -14.14 -5.51
N ASN A 375 -14.40 -13.88 -6.82
CA ASN A 375 -13.67 -12.79 -7.48
C ASN A 375 -13.77 -11.43 -6.77
N TYR A 376 -14.97 -10.98 -6.40
CA TYR A 376 -15.17 -9.70 -5.66
C TYR A 376 -14.53 -9.62 -4.26
N LEU A 377 -13.86 -10.68 -3.80
CA LEU A 377 -13.11 -10.75 -2.55
C LEU A 377 -11.66 -11.22 -2.80
N ASP A 378 -11.21 -11.28 -4.05
CA ASP A 378 -9.94 -11.84 -4.50
C ASP A 378 -9.21 -10.88 -5.45
N ASN A 379 -8.07 -10.36 -4.98
CA ASN A 379 -7.29 -9.37 -5.74
C ASN A 379 -6.26 -9.97 -6.73
N ASP A 380 -6.26 -11.29 -6.91
CA ASP A 380 -5.50 -12.05 -7.94
C ASP A 380 -6.48 -13.02 -8.61
N ASP A 381 -7.47 -12.45 -9.27
CA ASP A 381 -8.70 -13.09 -9.73
C ASP A 381 -8.50 -14.39 -10.55
N ASP A 382 -7.41 -14.47 -11.32
CA ASP A 382 -7.07 -15.62 -12.16
C ASP A 382 -5.91 -16.48 -11.62
N GLY A 383 -5.38 -16.11 -10.45
CA GLY A 383 -4.35 -16.83 -9.70
C GLY A 383 -3.04 -16.95 -10.46
N ASP A 384 -2.69 -15.94 -11.27
CA ASP A 384 -1.47 -15.92 -12.06
C ASP A 384 -0.27 -15.27 -11.33
N GLY A 385 -0.53 -14.65 -10.18
CA GLY A 385 0.44 -14.03 -9.30
C GLY A 385 0.70 -12.55 -9.61
N SER A 386 0.02 -11.97 -10.60
CA SER A 386 -0.16 -10.53 -10.74
C SER A 386 -1.43 -10.11 -9.99
N LEU A 387 -1.40 -8.97 -9.32
CA LEU A 387 -2.62 -8.43 -8.71
C LEU A 387 -3.47 -7.79 -9.80
N THR A 388 -4.79 -7.98 -9.78
CA THR A 388 -5.73 -7.47 -10.80
C THR A 388 -5.51 -5.98 -11.12
N PHE A 389 -5.31 -5.15 -10.10
CA PHE A 389 -5.10 -3.72 -10.30
C PHE A 389 -3.81 -3.38 -11.10
N LEU A 390 -2.83 -4.30 -11.15
CA LEU A 390 -1.60 -4.16 -11.97
C LEU A 390 -1.81 -4.53 -13.43
N GLU A 391 -2.96 -5.12 -13.75
CA GLU A 391 -3.32 -5.55 -15.10
C GLU A 391 -4.12 -4.48 -15.86
N ASP A 392 -4.32 -3.31 -15.23
CA ASP A 392 -4.58 -2.05 -15.94
C ASP A 392 -3.31 -1.58 -16.68
N TYR A 393 -2.96 -2.27 -17.76
CA TYR A 393 -1.74 -2.03 -18.54
C TYR A 393 -1.69 -0.62 -19.17
N ASN A 394 -2.85 -0.01 -19.37
CA ASN A 394 -2.98 1.30 -20.00
C ASN A 394 -3.05 2.46 -18.97
N HIS A 395 -3.21 2.14 -17.68
CA HIS A 395 -3.32 3.04 -16.54
C HIS A 395 -4.50 4.03 -16.63
N ASP A 396 -5.65 3.59 -17.13
CA ASP A 396 -6.89 4.39 -17.15
C ASP A 396 -7.76 4.20 -15.90
N GLY A 397 -7.34 3.32 -14.99
CA GLY A 397 -8.03 2.98 -13.75
C GLY A 397 -9.16 1.98 -13.95
N ASN A 398 -9.10 1.13 -14.99
CA ASN A 398 -10.16 0.18 -15.31
C ASN A 398 -9.61 -1.13 -15.94
N PRO A 399 -9.17 -2.10 -15.11
CA PRO A 399 -8.68 -3.41 -15.57
C PRO A 399 -9.69 -4.19 -16.44
N VAL A 400 -10.99 -3.92 -16.27
CA VAL A 400 -12.07 -4.62 -16.98
C VAL A 400 -12.00 -4.51 -18.51
N ASN A 401 -11.26 -3.52 -19.02
CA ASN A 401 -11.16 -3.25 -20.46
C ASN A 401 -9.86 -3.71 -21.13
N ASP A 402 -8.88 -4.15 -20.35
CA ASP A 402 -7.60 -4.62 -20.85
C ASP A 402 -7.72 -6.08 -21.33
N ASP A 403 -7.28 -6.33 -22.57
CA ASP A 403 -7.23 -7.65 -23.22
C ASP A 403 -6.01 -7.63 -24.16
N THR A 404 -4.84 -7.87 -23.58
CA THR A 404 -3.54 -7.75 -24.25
C THR A 404 -3.38 -8.78 -25.37
N ASN A 405 -4.05 -9.94 -25.27
CA ASN A 405 -3.93 -11.03 -26.22
C ASN A 405 -5.09 -11.10 -27.26
N PHE A 406 -6.09 -10.23 -27.13
CA PHE A 406 -7.28 -10.09 -27.98
C PHE A 406 -8.16 -11.34 -28.05
N ASN A 407 -8.25 -12.12 -26.97
CA ASN A 407 -9.07 -13.32 -26.91
C ASN A 407 -10.52 -13.06 -26.41
N ASN A 408 -10.84 -11.82 -26.05
CA ASN A 408 -12.11 -11.35 -25.46
C ASN A 408 -12.38 -11.86 -24.03
N ILE A 409 -11.33 -12.21 -23.29
CA ILE A 409 -11.32 -12.39 -21.85
C ILE A 409 -10.48 -11.21 -21.33
N PRO A 410 -11.00 -10.40 -20.39
CA PRO A 410 -10.19 -9.39 -19.73
C PRO A 410 -8.93 -10.01 -19.13
N ASP A 411 -7.82 -9.28 -19.13
CA ASP A 411 -6.52 -9.81 -18.71
C ASP A 411 -6.56 -10.35 -17.27
N TYR A 412 -7.23 -9.63 -16.34
CA TYR A 412 -7.41 -10.07 -14.94
C TYR A 412 -8.22 -11.36 -14.74
N LEU A 413 -8.84 -11.88 -15.79
CA LEU A 413 -9.56 -13.16 -15.78
C LEU A 413 -8.87 -14.22 -16.67
N ASP A 414 -7.64 -13.94 -17.13
CA ASP A 414 -6.91 -14.76 -18.09
C ASP A 414 -5.47 -15.06 -17.64
N GLN A 415 -5.37 -16.15 -16.87
CA GLN A 415 -4.11 -16.67 -16.32
C GLN A 415 -3.00 -16.88 -17.37
N ALA A 416 -3.33 -16.94 -18.66
CA ALA A 416 -2.36 -17.03 -19.74
C ALA A 416 -1.57 -15.73 -19.99
N VAL A 417 -1.98 -14.59 -19.41
CA VAL A 417 -1.38 -13.27 -19.60
C VAL A 417 -0.08 -13.11 -18.78
N THR A 418 -0.08 -13.28 -17.44
CA THR A 418 1.16 -13.10 -16.62
C THR A 418 2.13 -14.26 -16.70
N LEU A 419 1.67 -15.48 -16.99
CA LEU A 419 2.57 -16.60 -17.31
C LEU A 419 3.37 -16.36 -18.61
N GLY A 420 2.99 -15.35 -19.37
CA GLY A 420 3.83 -14.72 -20.38
C GLY A 420 4.90 -13.84 -19.72
N VAL A 421 6.07 -14.41 -19.42
CA VAL A 421 7.29 -13.62 -19.68
C VAL A 421 7.10 -13.15 -21.10
N SER A 422 6.91 -11.85 -21.31
CA SER A 422 6.74 -11.31 -22.64
C SER A 422 7.95 -11.75 -23.46
N GLN A 423 7.81 -12.87 -24.19
CA GLN A 423 8.24 -12.84 -25.56
C GLN A 423 7.33 -11.78 -26.13
N VAL A 424 7.83 -10.54 -26.14
CA VAL A 424 7.55 -9.68 -27.25
C VAL A 424 7.85 -10.56 -28.45
N ARG A 425 6.79 -11.15 -29.00
CA ARG A 425 6.76 -11.64 -30.36
C ARG A 425 6.97 -10.37 -31.16
N ILE A 426 8.24 -10.01 -31.29
CA ILE A 426 8.69 -9.37 -32.49
C ILE A 426 8.29 -10.38 -33.55
N ASP A 427 7.16 -10.10 -34.23
CA ASP A 427 6.76 -10.78 -35.45
C ASP A 427 8.03 -11.18 -36.18
N ASP A 428 8.12 -12.41 -36.69
CA ASP A 428 9.29 -12.96 -37.40
C ASP A 428 9.83 -12.06 -38.56
N ASN A 429 9.17 -10.92 -38.80
CA ASN A 429 9.45 -9.89 -39.79
C ASN A 429 9.91 -8.51 -39.26
N ALA A 430 10.04 -8.26 -37.95
CA ALA A 430 10.33 -6.90 -37.48
C ALA A 430 11.81 -6.47 -37.60
N ILE A 431 12.76 -7.42 -37.55
CA ILE A 431 14.12 -7.19 -38.07
C ILE A 431 14.38 -8.15 -39.24
N LEU A 432 14.70 -7.62 -40.43
CA LEU A 432 15.08 -8.42 -41.58
C LEU A 432 16.58 -8.37 -41.82
N MET A 433 17.21 -9.53 -42.02
CA MET A 433 18.62 -9.64 -42.38
C MET A 433 18.80 -10.20 -43.78
N TYR A 434 19.47 -9.45 -44.66
CA TYR A 434 19.71 -9.88 -46.04
C TYR A 434 20.95 -9.25 -46.68
N PRO A 435 21.59 -9.92 -47.64
CA PRO A 435 21.35 -11.32 -48.03
C PRO A 435 21.85 -12.30 -46.95
N ASN A 436 21.22 -13.48 -46.88
CA ASN A 436 21.68 -14.60 -46.08
C ASN A 436 21.54 -15.88 -46.93
N PRO A 437 22.64 -16.48 -47.42
CA PRO A 437 24.03 -16.16 -47.12
C PRO A 437 24.53 -14.79 -47.61
N ALA A 438 25.48 -14.19 -46.90
CA ALA A 438 26.12 -12.91 -47.21
C ALA A 438 27.54 -13.12 -47.75
N THR A 439 27.97 -12.36 -48.76
CA THR A 439 29.32 -12.45 -49.34
C THR A 439 30.20 -11.25 -48.96
N SER A 440 29.70 -10.02 -49.16
CA SER A 440 30.45 -8.79 -48.90
C SER A 440 29.76 -7.85 -47.90
N MET A 441 28.43 -7.83 -47.89
CA MET A 441 27.63 -6.93 -47.06
C MET A 441 26.47 -7.69 -46.42
N LEU A 442 26.12 -7.32 -45.19
CA LEU A 442 24.92 -7.75 -44.48
C LEU A 442 24.08 -6.51 -44.16
N ASN A 443 22.83 -6.49 -44.59
CA ASN A 443 21.88 -5.44 -44.22
C ASN A 443 21.00 -5.93 -43.07
N ILE A 444 20.75 -5.04 -42.10
CA ILE A 444 19.84 -5.23 -40.98
C ILE A 444 18.80 -4.11 -41.08
N LEU A 445 17.58 -4.47 -41.46
CA LEU A 445 16.45 -3.56 -41.56
C LEU A 445 15.57 -3.70 -40.32
N ASN A 446 15.52 -2.64 -39.51
CA ASN A 446 14.58 -2.48 -38.42
C ASN A 446 13.26 -1.87 -38.93
N LYS A 447 12.16 -2.60 -38.77
CA LYS A 447 10.80 -2.15 -39.10
C LYS A 447 10.01 -1.67 -37.87
N THR A 448 10.60 -1.69 -36.68
CA THR A 448 9.96 -1.21 -35.46
C THR A 448 10.13 0.31 -35.29
N THR A 449 9.39 0.89 -34.35
CA THR A 449 9.54 2.28 -33.91
C THR A 449 10.68 2.48 -32.91
N GLU A 450 11.26 1.40 -32.41
CA GLU A 450 12.34 1.41 -31.43
C GLU A 450 13.70 1.69 -32.06
N ASN A 451 14.55 2.46 -31.38
CA ASN A 451 15.91 2.71 -31.85
C ASN A 451 16.80 1.49 -31.58
N VAL A 452 17.51 1.05 -32.61
CA VAL A 452 18.67 0.18 -32.40
C VAL A 452 19.74 1.01 -31.68
N MET A 453 20.36 0.42 -30.66
CA MET A 453 21.48 1.04 -29.94
C MET A 453 22.79 0.40 -30.36
N LEU A 454 22.82 -0.94 -30.45
CA LEU A 454 24.03 -1.70 -30.70
C LEU A 454 23.75 -2.98 -31.49
N ILE A 455 24.61 -3.30 -32.44
CA ILE A 455 24.66 -4.57 -33.17
C ILE A 455 26.01 -5.23 -32.91
N GLU A 456 26.01 -6.44 -32.38
CA GLU A 456 27.21 -7.26 -32.17
C GLU A 456 27.16 -8.52 -33.03
N ILE A 457 28.28 -8.88 -33.66
CA ILE A 457 28.41 -10.10 -34.46
C ILE A 457 29.39 -11.05 -33.76
N TYR A 458 29.01 -12.30 -33.56
CA TYR A 458 29.80 -13.35 -32.93
C TYR A 458 30.04 -14.52 -33.89
N ASN A 459 31.23 -15.12 -33.82
CA ASN A 459 31.49 -16.38 -34.52
C ASN A 459 30.90 -17.58 -33.76
N SER A 460 30.97 -18.79 -34.35
CA SER A 460 30.46 -20.03 -33.75
C SER A 460 31.08 -20.42 -32.41
N ASN A 461 32.23 -19.83 -32.05
CA ASN A 461 32.92 -20.08 -30.79
C ASN A 461 32.60 -19.00 -29.72
N GLY A 462 31.66 -18.09 -29.98
CA GLY A 462 31.25 -17.04 -29.05
C GLY A 462 32.17 -15.83 -29.00
N SER A 463 33.19 -15.74 -29.87
CA SER A 463 34.07 -14.56 -29.95
C SER A 463 33.40 -13.47 -30.76
N ARG A 464 33.39 -12.23 -30.23
CA ARG A 464 32.85 -11.05 -30.91
C ARG A 464 33.75 -10.64 -32.07
N ALA A 465 33.19 -10.66 -33.28
CA ALA A 465 33.85 -10.28 -34.53
C ALA A 465 33.64 -8.80 -34.86
N LYS A 466 32.44 -8.24 -34.62
CA LYS A 466 32.12 -6.82 -34.87
C LYS A 466 31.17 -6.25 -33.82
N SER A 467 31.20 -4.93 -33.66
CA SER A 467 30.35 -4.14 -32.77
C SER A 467 30.05 -2.80 -33.46
N ILE A 468 28.78 -2.50 -33.69
CA ILE A 468 28.32 -1.35 -34.47
C ILE A 468 27.21 -0.63 -33.70
N ASN A 469 27.41 0.64 -33.38
CA ASN A 469 26.33 1.51 -32.90
C ASN A 469 25.56 2.03 -34.11
N SER A 470 24.23 1.94 -34.11
CA SER A 470 23.41 2.47 -35.21
C SER A 470 22.03 2.84 -34.72
N THR A 471 21.61 4.08 -34.96
CA THR A 471 20.25 4.58 -34.68
C THR A 471 19.38 4.61 -35.94
N GLN A 472 19.84 4.00 -37.05
CA GLN A 472 19.17 4.05 -38.34
C GLN A 472 18.26 2.83 -38.53
N SER A 473 17.11 3.03 -39.17
CA SER A 473 16.19 1.94 -39.53
C SER A 473 16.81 0.91 -40.48
N LEU A 474 17.80 1.28 -41.29
CA LEU A 474 18.58 0.35 -42.11
C LEU A 474 20.07 0.51 -41.79
N THR A 475 20.71 -0.58 -41.37
CA THR A 475 22.15 -0.62 -41.10
C THR A 475 22.83 -1.61 -42.04
N THR A 476 23.84 -1.15 -42.78
CA THR A 476 24.58 -1.97 -43.75
C THR A 476 26.00 -2.20 -43.24
N ILE A 477 26.36 -3.46 -42.99
CA ILE A 477 27.62 -3.86 -42.36
C ILE A 477 28.51 -4.58 -43.38
N PRO A 478 29.75 -4.10 -43.63
CA PRO A 478 30.74 -4.86 -44.39
C PRO A 478 31.16 -6.13 -43.63
N VAL A 479 31.03 -7.28 -44.30
CA VAL A 479 31.38 -8.60 -43.76
C VAL A 479 32.40 -9.34 -44.63
N SER A 480 32.97 -8.69 -45.66
CA SER A 480 33.96 -9.28 -46.56
C SER A 480 35.26 -9.70 -45.87
N ASP A 481 35.56 -9.12 -44.70
CA ASP A 481 36.70 -9.43 -43.84
C ASP A 481 36.46 -10.63 -42.91
N LEU A 482 35.21 -11.13 -42.83
CA LEU A 482 34.87 -12.32 -42.06
C LEU A 482 35.15 -13.59 -42.88
N GLN A 483 35.66 -14.62 -42.21
CA GLN A 483 35.86 -15.94 -42.82
C GLN A 483 34.51 -16.60 -43.14
N SER A 484 34.47 -17.49 -44.13
CA SER A 484 33.27 -18.26 -44.44
C SER A 484 32.85 -19.12 -43.24
N GLY A 485 31.57 -19.08 -42.86
CA GLY A 485 31.09 -19.76 -41.67
C GLY A 485 29.76 -19.22 -41.13
N VAL A 486 29.33 -19.79 -40.00
CA VAL A 486 28.10 -19.38 -39.31
C VAL A 486 28.41 -18.30 -38.29
N TYR A 487 27.63 -17.24 -38.31
CA TYR A 487 27.71 -16.12 -37.37
C TYR A 487 26.37 -15.85 -36.71
N PHE A 488 26.43 -15.37 -35.47
CA PHE A 488 25.28 -14.94 -34.68
C PHE A 488 25.31 -13.43 -34.53
N VAL A 489 24.17 -12.78 -34.73
CA VAL A 489 24.01 -11.32 -34.66
C VAL A 489 23.10 -11.01 -33.49
N LYS A 490 23.61 -10.24 -32.54
CA LYS A 490 22.86 -9.73 -31.40
C LYS A 490 22.54 -8.26 -31.66
N VAL A 491 21.27 -7.90 -31.69
CA VAL A 491 20.80 -6.52 -31.85
C VAL A 491 20.18 -6.08 -30.52
N ILE A 492 20.70 -5.00 -29.97
CA ILE A 492 20.24 -4.40 -28.70
C ILE A 492 19.50 -3.12 -29.04
N MET A 493 18.25 -3.05 -28.58
CA MET A 493 17.33 -1.90 -28.65
C MET A 493 17.06 -1.43 -27.21
N ASN A 494 16.48 -0.24 -27.02
CA ASN A 494 16.36 0.45 -25.72
C ASN A 494 16.04 -0.47 -24.53
N ASN A 495 15.05 -1.36 -24.65
CA ASN A 495 14.66 -2.31 -23.60
C ASN A 495 14.80 -3.80 -24.00
N GLN A 496 15.46 -4.13 -25.11
CA GLN A 496 15.38 -5.49 -25.68
C GLN A 496 16.65 -5.98 -26.39
N VAL A 497 16.84 -7.31 -26.42
CA VAL A 497 17.91 -7.99 -27.15
C VAL A 497 17.31 -9.06 -28.07
N VAL A 498 17.57 -8.97 -29.37
CA VAL A 498 17.16 -9.98 -30.36
C VAL A 498 18.39 -10.62 -31.02
N ASN A 499 18.32 -11.93 -31.25
CA ASN A 499 19.43 -12.71 -31.78
C ASN A 499 19.05 -13.37 -33.11
N TYR A 500 19.92 -13.24 -34.10
CA TYR A 500 19.74 -13.84 -35.42
C TYR A 500 20.97 -14.64 -35.85
N LYS A 501 20.82 -15.43 -36.91
CA LYS A 501 21.90 -16.19 -37.55
C LYS A 501 22.04 -15.79 -39.01
N PHE A 502 23.27 -15.57 -39.47
CA PHE A 502 23.57 -15.52 -40.91
C PHE A 502 24.75 -16.42 -41.27
N ILE A 503 24.81 -16.80 -42.55
CA ILE A 503 25.88 -17.58 -43.14
C ILE A 503 26.74 -16.61 -43.94
N LYS A 504 28.05 -16.58 -43.64
CA LYS A 504 29.06 -15.90 -44.46
C LYS A 504 29.56 -16.91 -45.49
N ASP A 505 29.33 -16.62 -46.77
CA ASP A 505 29.84 -17.41 -47.90
C ASP A 505 31.24 -16.97 -48.32
#